data_AF-A0A3D0XEH0-F1
#
_entry.id   AF-A0A3D0XEH0-F1
#
_cell.length_a   1.000
_cell.length_b   1.000
_cell.length_c   1.000
_cell.angle_alpha   90.00
_cell.angle_beta   90.00
_cell.angle_gamma   90.00
#
_symmetry.space_group_name_H-M   'P 1'
#
loop_
_entity.id
_entity.type
_entity.pdbx_description
1 polymer ?
#
loop_
_entity_poly.entity_id
_entity_poly.type
_entity_poly.pdbx_seq_one_letter_code
_entity_poly.pdbx_strand_id
1 'polypeptide(L)' 'MSKRPKKGGARNNRHAQGGSFVAADAPDLETILRSEKNPFLLVLDGVQDPHNLGACLRTADGAGVHAVIAPRNRAVAI' A
#
# COMPACT_ATOMS: atom_id res chain seq x y z
N MET A 1 5.10 45.28 -10.90
CA MET A 1 4.98 43.84 -11.23
C MET A 1 6.02 43.06 -10.42
N SER A 2 5.73 42.75 -9.15
CA SER A 2 6.69 42.07 -8.26
C SER A 2 6.19 40.67 -7.93
N LYS A 3 7.01 39.66 -8.22
CA LYS A 3 6.66 38.23 -8.23
C LYS A 3 6.42 37.72 -6.79
N ARG A 4 5.28 37.07 -6.56
CA ARG A 4 4.96 36.28 -5.34
C ARG A 4 5.99 35.15 -5.17
N PRO A 5 6.61 34.95 -3.98
CA PRO A 5 7.45 33.77 -3.76
C PRO A 5 6.56 32.54 -3.51
N LYS A 6 6.72 31.49 -4.33
CA LYS A 6 6.10 30.18 -4.07
C LYS A 6 6.87 29.45 -2.97
N LYS A 7 6.40 29.55 -1.73
CA LYS A 7 6.85 28.67 -0.62
C LYS A 7 6.07 27.35 -0.68
N GLY A 8 6.45 26.48 -1.60
CA GLY A 8 6.00 25.08 -1.64
C GLY A 8 7.10 24.17 -1.10
N GLY A 9 7.34 24.20 0.20
CA GLY A 9 8.24 23.23 0.84
C GLY A 9 7.51 21.89 0.93
N ALA A 10 7.99 20.88 0.18
CA ALA A 10 7.56 19.50 0.37
C ALA A 10 7.70 19.15 1.85
N ARG A 11 6.60 18.76 2.50
CA ARG A 11 6.60 18.38 3.91
C ARG A 11 7.52 17.16 4.05
N ASN A 12 8.58 17.27 4.85
CA ASN A 12 9.49 16.15 5.10
C ASN A 12 8.71 14.98 5.73
N ASN A 13 8.62 13.86 5.02
CA ASN A 13 7.94 12.64 5.45
C ASN A 13 8.78 11.91 6.51
N ARG A 14 8.67 12.35 7.77
CA ARG A 14 9.39 11.82 8.94
C ARG A 14 9.04 10.37 9.34
N HIS A 15 8.19 9.67 8.59
CA HIS A 15 7.73 8.31 8.90
C HIS A 15 8.44 7.22 8.07
N ALA A 16 9.43 7.59 7.25
CA ALA A 16 10.11 6.74 6.27
C ALA A 16 11.10 5.68 6.85
N GLN A 17 10.71 4.96 7.90
CA GLN A 17 11.44 3.76 8.31
C GLN A 17 10.88 2.56 7.52
N GLY A 18 11.54 2.22 6.41
CA GLY A 18 11.16 1.10 5.54
C GLY A 18 11.52 -0.25 6.16
N GLY A 19 10.58 -1.18 6.16
CA GLY A 19 10.80 -2.59 6.50
C GLY A 19 10.66 -3.47 5.26
N SER A 20 11.33 -4.62 5.25
CA SER A 20 11.13 -5.69 4.28
C SER A 20 9.85 -6.46 4.61
N PHE A 21 8.91 -6.56 3.66
CA PHE A 21 7.66 -7.31 3.84
C PHE A 21 7.72 -8.60 3.03
N VAL A 22 7.62 -9.76 3.67
CA VAL A 22 7.58 -11.07 3.00
C VAL A 22 6.31 -11.80 3.41
N ALA A 23 5.44 -12.12 2.46
CA ALA A 23 4.28 -12.99 2.67
C ALA A 23 4.59 -14.37 2.04
N ALA A 24 5.20 -15.27 2.82
CA ALA A 24 5.62 -16.58 2.31
C ALA A 24 4.48 -17.63 2.30
N ASP A 25 3.44 -17.46 3.14
CA ASP A 25 2.43 -18.51 3.41
C ASP A 25 0.97 -18.01 3.28
N ALA A 26 0.72 -16.96 2.50
CA ALA A 26 -0.64 -16.43 2.34
C ALA A 26 -1.53 -17.38 1.50
N PRO A 27 -2.81 -17.60 1.87
CA PRO A 27 -3.76 -18.33 1.03
C PRO A 27 -3.92 -17.62 -0.32
N ASP A 28 -4.20 -18.41 -1.37
CA ASP A 28 -4.45 -17.83 -2.69
C ASP A 28 -5.78 -17.05 -2.73
N LEU A 29 -5.91 -16.21 -3.76
CA LEU A 29 -7.07 -15.32 -3.90
C LEU A 29 -8.39 -16.09 -4.02
N GLU A 30 -8.40 -17.23 -4.73
CA GLU A 30 -9.60 -18.04 -4.93
C GLU A 30 -10.11 -18.61 -3.59
N THR A 31 -9.19 -19.05 -2.73
CA THR A 31 -9.48 -19.54 -1.39
C THR A 31 -10.14 -18.45 -0.54
N ILE A 32 -9.58 -17.23 -0.55
CA ILE A 32 -10.12 -16.08 0.20
C ILE A 32 -11.52 -15.71 -0.28
N LEU A 33 -11.73 -15.69 -1.60
CA LEU A 33 -13.04 -15.36 -2.18
C LEU A 33 -14.12 -16.39 -1.83
N ARG A 34 -13.73 -17.66 -1.58
CA ARG A 34 -14.65 -18.73 -1.18
C ARG A 34 -14.89 -18.79 0.33
N SER A 35 -13.91 -18.39 1.15
CA SER A 35 -14.03 -18.44 2.61
C SER A 35 -14.85 -17.28 3.18
N GLU A 36 -14.85 -16.13 2.50
CA GLU A 36 -15.52 -14.93 2.99
C GLU A 36 -16.91 -14.73 2.39
N LYS A 37 -17.91 -14.49 3.26
CA LYS A 37 -19.28 -14.20 2.82
C LYS A 37 -19.40 -12.88 2.06
N ASN A 38 -18.58 -11.90 2.41
CA ASN A 38 -18.48 -10.61 1.73
C ASN A 38 -17.01 -10.17 1.65
N PRO A 39 -16.25 -10.67 0.66
CA PRO A 39 -14.84 -10.38 0.53
C PRO A 39 -14.59 -8.86 0.40
N PHE A 40 -13.88 -8.30 1.37
CA PHE A 40 -13.39 -6.93 1.36
C PHE A 40 -11.91 -6.91 0.97
N LEU A 41 -11.60 -6.32 -0.18
CA LEU A 41 -10.28 -6.37 -0.80
C LEU A 41 -9.76 -4.95 -1.06
N LEU A 42 -8.44 -4.76 -1.00
CA LEU A 42 -7.76 -3.53 -1.41
C LEU A 42 -6.94 -3.80 -2.67
N VAL A 43 -7.15 -2.99 -3.70
CA VAL A 43 -6.35 -3.05 -4.93
C VAL A 43 -5.42 -1.84 -4.98
N LEU A 44 -4.12 -2.09 -5.13
CA LEU A 44 -3.11 -1.07 -5.30
C LEU A 44 -2.64 -1.08 -6.75
N ASP A 45 -2.81 0.03 -7.45
CA ASP A 45 -2.29 0.21 -8.81
C ASP A 45 -1.16 1.23 -8.83
N GLY A 46 0.05 0.80 -9.21
CA GLY A 46 1.20 1.69 -9.37
C GLY A 46 1.83 2.21 -8.08
N VAL A 47 1.62 1.56 -6.92
CA VAL A 47 2.35 1.89 -5.68
C VAL A 47 3.82 1.43 -5.79
N GLN A 48 4.72 2.39 -5.91
CA GLN A 48 6.16 2.17 -6.18
C GLN A 48 7.08 2.46 -4.98
N ASP A 49 6.57 3.12 -3.94
CA ASP A 49 7.35 3.45 -2.73
C ASP A 49 7.05 2.43 -1.61
N PRO A 50 8.06 1.71 -1.08
CA PRO A 50 7.87 0.75 0.01
C PRO A 50 7.23 1.37 1.26
N HIS A 51 7.46 2.67 1.49
CA HIS A 51 6.86 3.38 2.61
C HIS A 51 5.34 3.50 2.46
N ASN A 52 4.89 3.88 1.26
CA ASN A 52 3.46 3.97 0.95
C ASN A 52 2.80 2.60 0.97
N LEU A 53 3.47 1.56 0.45
CA LEU A 53 2.99 0.19 0.53
C LEU A 53 2.78 -0.23 2.00
N GLY A 54 3.77 0.00 2.87
CA GLY A 54 3.65 -0.31 4.29
C GLY A 54 2.52 0.45 4.99
N ALA A 55 2.29 1.71 4.64
CA ALA A 55 1.17 2.49 5.15
C ALA A 55 -0.18 1.91 4.70
N CYS A 56 -0.33 1.58 3.42
CA CYS A 56 -1.53 0.94 2.88
C CYS A 56 -1.82 -0.40 3.54
N LEU A 57 -0.80 -1.26 3.74
CA LEU A 57 -0.95 -2.55 4.41
C LEU A 57 -1.43 -2.39 5.86
N ARG A 58 -0.84 -1.45 6.61
CA ARG A 58 -1.28 -1.14 7.99
C ARG A 58 -2.72 -0.64 8.05
N THR A 59 -3.12 0.20 7.10
CA THR A 59 -4.51 0.66 7.01
C THR A 59 -5.45 -0.48 6.61
N ALA A 60 -5.04 -1.35 5.70
CA ALA A 60 -5.82 -2.51 5.26
C ALA A 60 -6.10 -3.47 6.43
N ASP A 61 -5.07 -3.77 7.22
CA ASP A 61 -5.18 -4.58 8.44
C ASP A 61 -6.16 -3.96 9.45
N GLY A 62 -5.99 -2.68 9.77
CA GLY A 62 -6.89 -1.97 10.69
C GLY A 62 -8.33 -1.80 10.18
N ALA A 63 -8.55 -1.87 8.87
CA ALA A 63 -9.87 -1.78 8.23
C ALA A 63 -10.55 -3.15 8.05
N GLY A 64 -9.87 -4.26 8.36
CA GLY A 64 -10.40 -5.61 8.15
C GLY A 64 -10.43 -6.04 6.68
N VAL A 65 -9.47 -5.59 5.89
CA VAL A 65 -9.29 -6.06 4.50
C VAL A 65 -8.75 -7.50 4.51
N HIS A 66 -9.36 -8.38 3.73
CA HIS A 66 -9.00 -9.81 3.67
C HIS A 66 -7.80 -10.07 2.76
N ALA A 67 -7.63 -9.27 1.70
CA ALA A 67 -6.45 -9.34 0.84
C ALA A 67 -6.10 -8.00 0.20
N VAL A 68 -4.80 -7.77 0.01
CA VAL A 68 -4.27 -6.65 -0.76
C VAL A 68 -3.68 -7.16 -2.06
N ILE A 69 -4.15 -6.64 -3.19
CA ILE A 69 -3.77 -7.05 -4.54
C ILE A 69 -2.94 -5.95 -5.18
N ALA A 70 -1.76 -6.29 -5.69
CA ALA A 70 -0.90 -5.37 -6.42
C ALA A 70 -0.41 -6.00 -7.73
N PRO A 71 -0.20 -5.21 -8.81
CA PRO A 71 0.29 -5.73 -10.08
C PRO A 71 1.72 -6.23 -9.93
N ARG A 72 2.03 -7.39 -10.53
CA ARG A 72 3.38 -7.97 -10.54
C ARG A 72 4.44 -7.02 -11.15
N ASN A 73 4.03 -6.21 -12.13
CA ASN A 73 4.87 -5.21 -12.78
C ASN A 73 4.52 -3.82 -12.22
N ARG A 74 5.52 -2.97 -11.93
CA ARG A 74 5.36 -1.62 -11.33
C ARG A 74 4.95 -1.57 -9.85
N ALA A 75 4.94 -2.71 -9.16
CA ALA A 75 4.93 -2.72 -7.70
C ALA A 75 6.33 -2.49 -7.14
N VAL A 76 6.37 -2.08 -5.87
CA VAL A 76 7.57 -2.17 -5.02
C VAL A 76 8.18 -3.56 -5.13
N ALA A 77 9.48 -3.63 -5.41
CA ALA A 77 10.25 -4.84 -5.21
C ALA A 77 10.35 -5.08 -3.69
N ILE A 78 9.62 -6.09 -3.21
CA ILE A 78 9.70 -6.62 -1.84
C ILE A 78 10.44 -7.96 -1.85
#